data_AF-A0A2A2M4Y4-F1
#
_entry.id   AF-A0A2A2M4Y4-F1
#
_cell.length_a   1.000
_cell.length_b   1.000
_cell.length_c   1.000
_cell.angle_alpha   90.00
_cell.angle_beta   90.00
_cell.angle_gamma   90.00
#
_symmetry.space_group_name_H-M   'P 1'
#
loop_
_entity.id
_entity.type
_entity.pdbx_description
1 polymer ?
#
loop_
_entity_poly.entity_id
_entity_poly.type
_entity_poly.pdbx_seq_one_letter_code
_entity_poly.pdbx_strand_id
1 'polypeptide(L)'
;MESAGSSVMFAGKKLKVREVDNFDFSQVRLVFFAASPAVSRSFAPKAIAAGCAVIDLSGALDGATALVPEANGERITELAQPALITSPSAGAVALAVALAPLKGLLDIERVQVNACLAVSEQGREAVSELARQTAELLNARPLEPRFFDRQVAFNLLPQSAVW
;
A
#
# COMPACT_ATOMS: atom_id res chain seq x y z
N MET A 1 10.72 11.74 -9.21
CA MET A 1 11.84 10.89 -9.67
C MET A 1 11.35 10.08 -10.86
N GLU A 2 11.75 10.46 -12.08
CA GLU A 2 11.54 9.61 -13.26
C GLU A 2 12.49 8.41 -13.12
N SER A 3 11.93 7.22 -12.89
CA SER A 3 12.72 5.99 -12.73
C SER A 3 12.89 5.24 -14.06
N ALA A 4 12.21 5.66 -15.13
CA ALA A 4 12.31 5.01 -16.42
C ALA A 4 13.73 5.10 -16.99
N GLY A 5 14.15 4.02 -17.65
CA GLY A 5 15.53 3.89 -18.14
C GLY A 5 16.50 3.34 -17.09
N SER A 6 16.17 3.40 -15.80
CA SER A 6 16.93 2.68 -14.77
C SER A 6 16.70 1.16 -14.84
N SER A 7 17.36 0.42 -13.96
CA SER A 7 17.15 -1.03 -13.86
C SER A 7 17.14 -1.50 -12.41
N VAL A 8 16.37 -2.54 -12.15
CA VAL A 8 16.25 -3.19 -10.86
C VAL A 8 16.65 -4.66 -10.98
N MET A 9 17.22 -5.22 -9.92
CA MET A 9 17.54 -6.65 -9.87
C MET A 9 16.33 -7.42 -9.34
N PHE A 10 15.94 -8.48 -10.05
CA PHE A 10 14.87 -9.39 -9.63
C PHE A 10 15.22 -10.82 -10.07
N ALA A 11 15.20 -11.77 -9.12
CA ALA A 11 15.49 -13.18 -9.37
C ALA A 11 16.79 -13.41 -10.19
N GLY A 12 17.87 -12.69 -9.83
CA GLY A 12 19.17 -12.78 -10.53
C GLY A 12 19.22 -12.11 -11.90
N LYS A 13 18.14 -11.46 -12.36
CA LYS A 13 18.07 -10.76 -13.64
C LYS A 13 17.94 -9.26 -13.45
N LYS A 14 18.60 -8.50 -14.33
CA LYS A 14 18.46 -7.05 -14.40
C LYS A 14 17.24 -6.71 -15.27
N LEU A 15 16.21 -6.13 -14.67
CA LEU A 15 14.98 -5.70 -15.34
C LEU A 15 15.03 -4.20 -15.61
N LYS A 16 14.72 -3.79 -16.84
CA LYS A 16 14.64 -2.38 -17.22
C LYS A 16 13.31 -1.79 -16.75
N VAL A 17 13.37 -0.65 -16.08
CA VAL A 17 12.19 0.14 -15.70
C VAL A 17 11.67 0.86 -16.94
N ARG A 18 10.40 0.67 -17.26
CA ARG A 18 9.71 1.25 -18.42
C ARG A 18 8.65 2.24 -17.96
N GLU A 19 8.37 3.22 -18.79
CA GLU A 19 7.22 4.12 -18.60
C GLU A 19 5.91 3.35 -18.75
N VAL A 20 4.97 3.61 -17.85
CA VAL A 20 3.65 2.96 -17.87
C VAL A 20 2.75 3.51 -18.98
N ASP A 21 2.93 4.78 -19.37
CA ASP A 21 2.14 5.44 -20.43
C ASP A 21 2.16 4.69 -21.76
N ASN A 22 3.32 4.11 -22.09
CA ASN A 22 3.57 3.40 -23.34
C ASN A 22 3.59 1.87 -23.16
N PHE A 23 3.16 1.37 -22.00
CA PHE A 23 3.19 -0.04 -21.71
C PHE A 23 2.00 -0.77 -22.37
N ASP A 24 2.29 -1.83 -23.10
CA ASP A 24 1.29 -2.71 -23.69
C ASP A 24 0.84 -3.77 -22.67
N PHE A 25 -0.33 -3.54 -22.07
CA PHE A 25 -0.89 -4.43 -21.06
C PHE A 25 -1.28 -5.81 -21.60
N SER A 26 -1.44 -5.99 -22.92
CA SER A 26 -1.75 -7.33 -23.49
C SER A 26 -0.61 -8.33 -23.31
N GLN A 27 0.59 -7.85 -22.97
CA GLN A 27 1.79 -8.66 -22.75
C GLN A 27 1.84 -9.32 -21.36
N VAL A 28 0.91 -8.99 -20.47
CA VAL A 28 0.88 -9.49 -19.10
C VAL A 28 -0.52 -10.00 -18.74
N ARG A 29 -0.60 -10.74 -17.63
CA ARG A 29 -1.86 -11.29 -17.11
C ARG A 29 -2.27 -10.71 -15.76
N LEU A 30 -1.29 -10.17 -15.02
CA LEU A 30 -1.45 -9.68 -13.67
C LEU A 30 -0.67 -8.39 -13.52
N VAL A 31 -1.32 -7.37 -12.96
CA VAL A 31 -0.73 -6.05 -12.73
C VAL A 31 -0.89 -5.67 -11.27
N PHE A 32 0.21 -5.29 -10.63
CA PHE A 32 0.21 -4.72 -9.29
C PHE A 32 0.41 -3.21 -9.39
N PHE A 33 -0.55 -2.43 -8.89
CA PHE A 33 -0.39 -0.99 -8.70
C PHE A 33 0.02 -0.72 -7.26
N ALA A 34 1.33 -0.52 -7.07
CA ALA A 34 1.94 -0.04 -5.83
C ALA A 34 2.38 1.42 -6.02
N ALA A 35 1.46 2.25 -6.49
CA ALA A 35 1.71 3.64 -6.89
C ALA A 35 0.64 4.56 -6.27
N SER A 36 0.67 5.84 -6.63
CA SER A 36 -0.32 6.80 -6.11
C SER A 36 -1.74 6.46 -6.61
N PRO A 37 -2.79 6.87 -5.88
CA PRO A 37 -4.18 6.73 -6.30
C PRO A 37 -4.47 7.24 -7.72
N ALA A 38 -3.79 8.30 -8.14
CA ALA A 38 -3.91 8.86 -9.48
C ALA A 38 -3.44 7.86 -10.56
N VAL A 39 -2.30 7.21 -10.34
CA VAL A 39 -1.77 6.19 -11.27
C VAL A 39 -2.73 5.01 -11.37
N SER A 40 -3.19 4.48 -10.24
CA SER A 40 -4.15 3.36 -10.23
C SER A 40 -5.41 3.70 -11.03
N ARG A 41 -6.02 4.87 -10.77
CA ARG A 41 -7.21 5.33 -11.50
C ARG A 41 -6.98 5.51 -13.00
N SER A 42 -5.80 5.97 -13.41
CA SER A 42 -5.48 6.20 -14.83
C SER A 42 -5.19 4.93 -15.62
N PHE A 43 -4.61 3.90 -15.00
CA PHE A 43 -4.09 2.73 -15.72
C PHE A 43 -4.81 1.42 -15.42
N ALA A 44 -5.43 1.25 -14.26
CA ALA A 44 -6.17 0.02 -13.96
C ALA A 44 -7.29 -0.28 -14.97
N PRO A 45 -8.11 0.71 -15.43
CA PRO A 45 -9.11 0.44 -16.47
C PRO A 45 -8.49 -0.05 -17.78
N LYS A 46 -7.31 0.47 -18.16
CA LYS A 46 -6.59 0.05 -19.36
C LYS A 46 -6.10 -1.40 -19.24
N ALA A 47 -5.55 -1.77 -18.07
CA ALA A 47 -5.10 -3.13 -17.79
C ALA A 47 -6.27 -4.13 -17.79
N ILE A 48 -7.39 -3.78 -17.14
CA ILE A 48 -8.62 -4.59 -17.12
C ILE A 48 -9.18 -4.78 -18.54
N ALA A 49 -9.25 -3.71 -19.34
CA ALA A 49 -9.71 -3.78 -20.73
C ALA A 49 -8.80 -4.68 -21.61
N ALA A 50 -7.51 -4.79 -21.27
CA ALA A 50 -6.57 -5.70 -21.91
C ALA A 50 -6.64 -7.16 -21.38
N GLY A 51 -7.55 -7.45 -20.45
CA GLY A 51 -7.73 -8.79 -19.87
C GLY A 51 -6.81 -9.11 -18.69
N CYS A 52 -6.12 -8.12 -18.11
CA CYS A 52 -5.28 -8.33 -16.94
C CYS A 52 -6.11 -8.34 -15.66
N ALA A 53 -5.83 -9.28 -14.76
CA ALA A 53 -6.20 -9.11 -13.37
C ALA A 53 -5.39 -7.97 -12.75
N VAL A 54 -6.02 -7.18 -11.88
CA VAL A 54 -5.41 -6.01 -11.23
C VAL A 54 -5.45 -6.17 -9.72
N ILE A 55 -4.32 -5.89 -9.08
CA ILE A 55 -4.18 -5.77 -7.62
C ILE A 55 -3.71 -4.34 -7.30
N ASP A 56 -4.57 -3.55 -6.68
CA ASP A 56 -4.29 -2.17 -6.30
C ASP A 56 -4.01 -2.03 -4.79
N LEU A 57 -2.86 -1.43 -4.45
CA LEU A 57 -2.47 -1.17 -3.07
C LEU A 57 -2.82 0.25 -2.61
N SER A 58 -3.37 1.08 -3.50
CA SER A 58 -3.71 2.47 -3.18
C SER A 58 -5.11 2.67 -2.60
N GLY A 59 -6.01 1.69 -2.77
CA GLY A 59 -7.41 1.78 -2.36
C GLY A 59 -8.24 2.74 -3.22
N ALA A 60 -7.75 3.07 -4.42
CA ALA A 60 -8.28 4.18 -5.23
C ALA A 60 -9.37 3.78 -6.22
N LEU A 61 -9.61 2.47 -6.36
CA LEU A 61 -10.43 1.88 -7.42
C LEU A 61 -11.79 1.45 -6.86
N ASP A 62 -12.84 2.09 -7.36
CA ASP A 62 -14.22 1.75 -7.00
C ASP A 62 -14.57 0.34 -7.51
N GLY A 63 -15.34 -0.40 -6.70
CA GLY A 63 -15.77 -1.76 -7.04
C GLY A 63 -14.69 -2.84 -6.94
N ALA A 64 -13.46 -2.49 -6.54
CA ALA A 64 -12.43 -3.48 -6.27
C ALA A 64 -12.77 -4.34 -5.04
N THR A 65 -12.55 -5.65 -5.13
CA THR A 65 -12.77 -6.53 -3.97
C THR A 65 -11.57 -6.46 -3.03
N ALA A 66 -11.80 -6.09 -1.78
CA ALA A 66 -10.80 -6.14 -0.72
C ALA A 66 -10.46 -7.59 -0.35
N LEU A 67 -9.22 -8.00 -0.59
CA LEU A 67 -8.73 -9.34 -0.26
C LEU A 67 -7.51 -9.29 0.66
N VAL A 68 -7.58 -10.11 1.70
CA VAL A 68 -6.48 -10.47 2.61
C VAL A 68 -6.37 -11.99 2.56
N PRO A 69 -5.30 -12.55 1.97
CA PRO A 69 -5.19 -13.99 1.71
C PRO A 69 -5.52 -14.89 2.90
N GLU A 70 -5.06 -14.51 4.09
CA GLU A 70 -5.23 -15.25 5.33
C GLU A 70 -6.64 -15.12 5.94
N ALA A 71 -7.44 -14.12 5.55
CA ALA A 71 -8.74 -13.83 6.16
C ALA A 71 -9.95 -14.11 5.25
N ASN A 72 -9.80 -13.87 3.95
CA ASN A 72 -10.88 -14.05 2.97
C ASN A 72 -10.36 -14.46 1.58
N GLY A 73 -9.16 -15.04 1.48
CA GLY A 73 -8.53 -15.43 0.22
C GLY A 73 -9.35 -16.44 -0.60
N GLU A 74 -10.20 -17.24 0.04
CA GLU A 74 -11.11 -18.19 -0.61
C GLU A 74 -12.04 -17.52 -1.63
N ARG A 75 -12.41 -16.25 -1.38
CA ARG A 75 -13.31 -15.46 -2.23
C ARG A 75 -12.74 -15.18 -3.61
N ILE A 76 -11.44 -15.39 -3.83
CA ILE A 76 -10.82 -15.19 -5.14
C ILE A 76 -11.48 -16.06 -6.23
N THR A 77 -12.01 -17.23 -5.85
CA THR A 77 -12.68 -18.16 -6.76
C THR A 77 -14.07 -17.69 -7.20
N GLU A 78 -14.65 -16.74 -6.46
CA GLU A 78 -15.98 -16.15 -6.72
C GLU A 78 -15.90 -14.94 -7.65
N LEU A 79 -14.68 -14.44 -7.92
CA LEU A 79 -14.49 -13.21 -8.69
C LEU A 79 -14.64 -13.45 -10.19
N ALA A 80 -15.40 -12.56 -10.83
CA ALA A 80 -15.41 -12.45 -12.28
C ALA A 80 -14.01 -12.09 -12.81
N GLN A 81 -13.66 -12.64 -13.96
CA GLN A 81 -12.40 -12.35 -14.64
C GLN A 81 -12.59 -11.31 -15.75
N PRO A 82 -11.63 -10.39 -15.94
CA PRO A 82 -10.41 -10.21 -15.14
C PRO A 82 -10.71 -9.63 -13.75
N ALA A 83 -10.09 -10.20 -12.71
CA ALA A 83 -10.34 -9.78 -11.34
C ALA A 83 -9.80 -8.38 -11.05
N LEU A 84 -10.58 -7.59 -10.31
CA LEU A 84 -10.16 -6.30 -9.76
C LEU A 84 -10.12 -6.39 -8.23
N ILE A 85 -8.91 -6.39 -7.68
CA ILE A 85 -8.63 -6.64 -6.27
C ILE A 85 -7.97 -5.40 -5.68
N THR A 86 -8.31 -5.07 -4.44
CA THR A 86 -7.57 -4.09 -3.65
C THR A 86 -6.98 -4.74 -2.41
N SER A 87 -5.73 -4.39 -2.09
CA SER A 87 -5.12 -4.68 -0.80
C SER A 87 -5.54 -3.58 0.18
N PRO A 88 -6.21 -3.91 1.30
CA PRO A 88 -6.51 -2.93 2.33
C PRO A 88 -5.25 -2.28 2.92
N SER A 89 -5.44 -1.22 3.71
CA SER A 89 -4.35 -0.59 4.46
C SER A 89 -3.68 -1.58 5.42
N ALA A 90 -2.40 -1.34 5.75
CA ALA A 90 -1.62 -2.26 6.59
C ALA A 90 -2.29 -2.53 7.94
N GLY A 91 -2.89 -1.51 8.57
CA GLY A 91 -3.66 -1.68 9.81
C GLY A 91 -4.90 -2.56 9.64
N ALA A 92 -5.66 -2.39 8.55
CA ALA A 92 -6.81 -3.23 8.25
C ALA A 92 -6.40 -4.68 7.96
N VAL A 93 -5.30 -4.89 7.23
CA VAL A 93 -4.73 -6.22 7.00
C VAL A 93 -4.32 -6.87 8.33
N ALA A 94 -3.58 -6.17 9.17
CA ALA A 94 -3.14 -6.70 10.48
C ALA A 94 -4.34 -7.12 11.35
N LEU A 95 -5.39 -6.30 11.38
CA LEU A 95 -6.61 -6.62 12.10
C LEU A 95 -7.35 -7.82 11.48
N ALA A 96 -7.49 -7.85 10.16
CA ALA A 96 -8.16 -8.94 9.46
C ALA A 96 -7.48 -10.29 9.72
N VAL A 97 -6.15 -10.35 9.64
CA VAL A 97 -5.36 -11.55 9.94
C VAL A 97 -5.55 -11.97 11.40
N ALA A 98 -5.53 -11.02 12.34
CA ALA A 98 -5.72 -11.32 13.76
C ALA A 98 -7.12 -11.88 14.08
N LEU A 99 -8.15 -11.39 13.40
CA LEU A 99 -9.54 -11.80 13.62
C LEU A 99 -9.96 -13.02 12.79
N ALA A 100 -9.25 -13.33 11.70
CA ALA A 100 -9.59 -14.43 10.80
C ALA A 100 -9.84 -15.78 11.50
N PRO A 101 -9.05 -16.21 12.51
CA PRO A 101 -9.30 -17.48 13.20
C PRO A 101 -10.59 -17.51 14.03
N LEU A 102 -11.16 -16.34 14.36
CA LEU A 102 -12.41 -16.23 15.11
C LEU A 102 -13.65 -16.27 14.21
N LYS A 103 -13.47 -16.16 12.88
CA LYS A 103 -14.55 -16.18 11.89
C LYS A 103 -15.32 -17.51 12.01
N GLY A 104 -16.63 -17.41 12.23
CA GLY A 104 -17.51 -18.58 12.39
C GLY A 104 -17.45 -19.26 13.77
N LEU A 105 -16.59 -18.79 14.68
CA LEU A 105 -16.58 -19.22 16.09
C LEU A 105 -17.34 -18.25 16.99
N LEU A 106 -17.28 -16.96 16.66
CA LEU A 106 -17.93 -15.87 17.39
C LEU A 106 -18.62 -14.93 16.40
N ASP A 107 -19.72 -14.33 16.84
CA ASP A 107 -20.30 -13.18 16.17
C ASP A 107 -19.65 -11.91 16.76
N ILE A 108 -18.82 -11.24 15.96
CA ILE A 108 -18.04 -10.10 16.42
C ILE A 108 -18.92 -8.85 16.36
N GLU A 109 -19.44 -8.41 17.52
CA GLU A 109 -20.30 -7.22 17.59
C GLU A 109 -19.50 -5.90 17.52
N ARG A 110 -18.31 -5.86 18.14
CA ARG A 110 -17.49 -4.65 18.23
C ARG A 110 -16.02 -4.94 18.39
N VAL A 111 -15.20 -4.15 17.71
CA VAL A 111 -13.74 -4.11 17.88
C VAL A 111 -13.31 -2.70 18.23
N GLN A 112 -12.45 -2.55 19.25
CA GLN A 112 -11.79 -1.29 19.58
C GLN A 112 -10.30 -1.46 19.35
N VAL A 113 -9.69 -0.53 18.60
CA VAL A 113 -8.28 -0.63 18.17
C VAL A 113 -7.56 0.67 18.49
N ASN A 114 -6.40 0.54 19.12
CA ASN A 114 -5.39 1.60 19.21
C ASN A 114 -4.21 1.18 18.34
N ALA A 115 -3.99 1.87 17.23
CA ALA A 115 -2.93 1.53 16.29
C ALA A 115 -1.73 2.47 16.45
N CYS A 116 -0.54 1.89 16.62
CA CYS A 116 0.73 2.61 16.55
C CYS A 116 1.31 2.42 15.15
N LEU A 117 0.97 3.33 14.24
CA LEU A 117 1.35 3.23 12.83
C LEU A 117 2.78 3.72 12.60
N ALA A 118 3.51 3.00 11.76
CA ALA A 118 4.87 3.37 11.39
C ALA A 118 4.88 4.53 10.39
N VAL A 119 5.85 5.43 10.50
CA VAL A 119 6.02 6.57 9.56
C VAL A 119 6.20 6.11 8.10
N SER A 120 6.61 4.86 7.87
CA SER A 120 6.77 4.28 6.54
C SER A 120 5.48 4.21 5.74
N GLU A 121 4.32 4.28 6.38
CA GLU A 121 3.03 4.37 5.68
C GLU A 121 2.92 5.65 4.83
N GLN A 122 3.63 6.71 5.22
CA GLN A 122 3.69 7.98 4.48
C GLN A 122 4.89 8.03 3.51
N GLY A 123 5.52 6.88 3.26
CA GLY A 123 6.54 6.72 2.23
C GLY A 123 7.95 7.16 2.66
N ARG A 124 8.86 7.19 1.68
CA ARG A 124 10.29 7.37 1.90
C ARG A 124 10.66 8.71 2.55
N GLU A 125 9.91 9.77 2.23
CA GLU A 125 10.18 11.10 2.78
C GLU A 125 9.89 11.16 4.28
N ALA A 126 8.79 10.55 4.72
CA ALA A 126 8.46 10.40 6.14
C ALA A 126 9.53 9.59 6.92
N VAL A 127 10.04 8.50 6.33
CA VAL A 127 11.14 7.71 6.90
C VAL A 127 12.42 8.54 7.01
N SER A 128 12.76 9.28 5.95
CA SER A 128 13.92 10.17 5.93
C SER A 128 13.81 11.28 6.98
N GLU A 129 12.62 11.83 7.17
CA GLU A 129 12.34 12.84 8.19
C GLU A 129 12.53 12.29 9.61
N LEU A 130 11.99 11.10 9.91
CA LEU A 130 12.20 10.46 11.22
C LEU A 130 13.69 10.22 11.50
N ALA A 131 14.43 9.72 10.50
CA ALA A 131 15.87 9.47 10.64
C ALA A 131 16.65 10.79 10.89
N ARG A 132 16.32 11.85 10.13
CA ARG A 132 16.94 13.17 10.28
C ARG A 132 16.67 13.76 11.65
N GLN A 133 15.41 13.81 12.08
CA GLN A 133 15.03 14.33 13.39
C GLN A 133 15.71 13.56 14.52
N THR A 134 15.81 12.23 14.40
CA THR A 134 16.51 11.38 15.37
C THR A 134 18.00 11.76 15.47
N ALA A 135 18.68 11.92 14.33
CA ALA A 135 20.09 12.30 14.32
C ALA A 135 20.32 13.70 14.88
N GLU A 136 19.47 14.68 14.57
CA GLU A 136 19.60 16.05 15.07
C GLU A 136 19.44 16.11 16.60
N LEU A 137 18.40 15.47 17.14
CA LEU A 137 18.13 15.46 18.59
C LEU A 137 19.25 14.78 19.38
N LEU A 138 19.77 13.65 18.89
CA LEU A 138 20.90 12.96 19.54
C LEU A 138 22.22 13.73 19.48
N ASN A 139 22.33 14.71 18.58
CA ASN A 139 23.48 15.62 18.49
C ASN A 139 23.20 17.01 19.10
N ALA A 140 22.14 17.14 19.92
CA ALA A 140 21.71 18.39 20.56
C ALA A 140 21.55 19.57 19.57
N ARG A 141 21.14 19.28 18.33
CA ARG A 141 20.85 20.29 17.31
C ARG A 141 19.38 20.71 17.39
N PRO A 142 19.06 21.97 17.05
CA PRO A 142 17.67 22.40 16.92
C PRO A 142 16.96 21.59 15.84
N LEU A 143 15.70 21.24 16.10
CA LEU A 143 14.85 20.48 15.21
C LEU A 143 13.89 21.43 14.48
N GLU A 144 13.89 21.34 13.15
CA GLU A 144 12.91 22.02 12.28
C GLU A 144 12.08 20.97 11.55
N PRO A 145 10.77 20.83 11.81
CA PRO A 145 9.92 19.90 11.08
C PRO A 145 9.82 20.28 9.60
N ARG A 146 9.95 19.30 8.71
CA ARG A 146 9.90 19.53 7.24
C ARG A 146 8.76 18.79 6.55
N PHE A 147 8.59 17.51 6.89
CA PHE A 147 7.55 16.67 6.33
C PHE A 147 6.31 16.63 7.23
N PHE A 148 6.54 16.40 8.53
CA PHE A 148 5.50 16.52 9.55
C PHE A 148 5.40 17.96 10.03
N ASP A 149 4.22 18.38 10.49
CA ASP A 149 3.98 19.71 11.07
C ASP A 149 4.56 19.86 12.50
N ARG A 150 5.05 18.76 13.08
CA ARG A 150 5.61 18.69 14.43
C ARG A 150 6.63 17.55 14.55
N GLN A 151 7.34 17.50 15.68
CA GLN A 151 8.35 16.46 15.95
C GLN A 151 7.74 15.06 15.95
N VAL A 152 8.30 14.15 15.17
CA VAL A 152 7.95 12.72 15.13
C VAL A 152 8.97 11.85 15.86
N ALA A 153 10.26 12.21 15.85
CA ALA A 153 11.28 11.46 16.58
C ALA A 153 11.02 11.54 18.09
N PHE A 154 11.09 10.40 18.80
CA PHE A 154 10.82 10.31 20.24
C PHE A 154 9.45 10.90 20.66
N ASN A 155 8.47 10.88 19.77
CA ASN A 155 7.13 11.40 20.01
C ASN A 155 6.06 10.47 19.40
N LEU A 156 4.81 10.65 19.80
CA LEU A 156 3.65 10.04 19.17
C LEU A 156 2.71 11.14 18.66
N LEU A 157 2.35 11.04 17.38
CA LEU A 157 1.42 11.98 16.78
C LEU A 157 0.02 11.41 16.87
N PRO A 158 -0.92 12.08 17.57
CA PRO A 158 -2.31 11.65 17.55
C PRO A 158 -2.86 11.93 16.15
N GLN A 159 -2.98 10.88 15.36
CA GLN A 159 -3.70 10.92 14.09
C GLN A 159 -4.95 10.06 14.21
N SER A 160 -6.11 10.67 14.01
CA SER A 160 -7.30 9.92 13.64
C SER A 160 -7.14 9.51 12.18
N ALA A 161 -6.69 8.28 11.95
CA ALA A 161 -6.76 7.68 10.62
C ALA A 161 -8.23 7.60 10.23
N VAL A 162 -8.61 8.25 9.13
CA VAL A 162 -9.87 7.95 8.45
C VAL A 162 -9.60 6.70 7.62
N TRP A 163 -10.22 5.58 8.01
CA TRP A 163 -10.14 4.30 7.31
C TRP A 163 -11.11 4.26 6.14
#